data_AF-A0A519N188-F1
#
_entry.id   AF-A0A519N188-F1
#
_cell.length_a   1.000
_cell.length_b   1.000
_cell.length_c   1.000
_cell.angle_alpha   90.00
_cell.angle_beta   90.00
_cell.angle_gamma   90.00
#
_symmetry.space_group_name_H-M   'P 1'
#
loop_
_entity.id
_entity.type
_entity.pdbx_description
1 polymer ?
#
loop_
_entity_poly.entity_id
_entity_poly.type
_entity_poly.pdbx_seq_one_letter_code
_entity_poly.pdbx_strand_id
1 'polypeptide(L)'
;MKKITNLNLPFVLLFVTFASAQDFSSVDAKVSTYPASFSNPEKLAERVASDFSSDTAKARAIYTWIANNVRYDLNEYRSNQGGKVAFTYRSAEEKEKKLKQYNLDLAIRTMRTKKGVCRGYTALYDRVAELVGLETMTIPGTSKSHPTHIGKLPTAADHIWNAVKIGNEWKFIDVTWGSGSVDSQTGKFVNKFNPSYFFTDPDLFFLNHFPDEKKWLLTNRTAEEFAGLPLFSGQYIDSEYTITFPKSGILPNNHIIPFKIQNLKTDRVAYALSKDGRIRIADVKKNGDVSEFEVPLEKGASGFVTIFIDQESVATYKISASK
;
A
#
# COMPACT_ATOMS: atom_id res chain seq x y z
N MET A 1 -63.94 -19.57 19.41
CA MET A 1 -62.77 -19.72 18.51
C MET A 1 -62.05 -18.38 18.38
N LYS A 2 -60.91 -18.20 19.06
CA LYS A 2 -59.97 -17.09 18.81
C LYS A 2 -58.60 -17.72 18.57
N LYS A 3 -58.05 -17.56 17.36
CA LYS A 3 -56.73 -18.05 16.96
C LYS A 3 -55.66 -17.17 17.60
N ILE A 4 -54.75 -17.79 18.36
CA ILE A 4 -53.51 -17.16 18.82
C ILE A 4 -52.46 -17.48 17.75
N THR A 5 -52.03 -16.46 17.01
CA THR A 5 -50.91 -16.54 16.07
C THR A 5 -49.61 -16.32 16.82
N ASN A 6 -48.77 -17.36 16.88
CA ASN A 6 -47.41 -17.27 17.39
C ASN A 6 -46.54 -16.45 16.43
N LEU A 7 -46.02 -15.33 16.92
CA LEU A 7 -45.05 -14.49 16.22
C LEU A 7 -43.64 -14.99 16.58
N ASN A 8 -43.03 -15.77 15.70
CA ASN A 8 -41.62 -16.14 15.83
C ASN A 8 -40.74 -14.99 15.34
N LEU A 9 -40.06 -14.32 16.27
CA LEU A 9 -39.05 -13.31 15.96
C LEU A 9 -37.70 -14.03 15.74
N PRO A 10 -37.08 -13.98 14.55
CA PRO A 10 -35.78 -14.60 14.35
C PRO A 10 -34.70 -13.83 15.13
N PHE A 11 -33.97 -14.56 15.97
CA PHE A 11 -32.81 -14.06 16.71
C PHE A 11 -31.66 -13.83 15.72
N VAL A 12 -31.47 -12.59 15.27
CA VAL A 12 -30.32 -12.22 14.43
C VAL A 12 -29.12 -12.05 15.34
N LEU A 13 -28.24 -13.06 15.36
CA LEU A 13 -26.94 -12.97 16.01
C LEU A 13 -26.06 -12.01 15.20
N LEU A 14 -25.96 -10.76 15.65
CA LEU A 14 -25.02 -9.80 15.08
C LEU A 14 -23.61 -10.22 15.53
N PHE A 15 -22.88 -10.95 14.68
CA PHE A 15 -21.45 -11.15 14.87
C PHE A 15 -20.77 -9.81 14.61
N VAL A 16 -20.51 -9.05 15.69
CA VAL A 16 -19.58 -7.93 15.65
C VAL A 16 -18.18 -8.53 15.50
N THR A 17 -17.69 -8.63 14.26
CA THR A 17 -16.28 -8.94 14.02
C THR A 17 -15.48 -7.73 14.45
N PHE A 18 -15.00 -7.74 15.68
CA PHE A 18 -13.90 -6.87 16.09
C PHE A 18 -12.70 -7.23 15.21
N ALA A 19 -12.44 -6.42 14.19
CA ALA A 19 -11.17 -6.41 13.51
C ALA A 19 -10.13 -6.03 14.56
N SER A 20 -9.53 -7.04 15.19
CA SER A 20 -8.42 -6.83 16.10
C SER A 20 -7.27 -6.33 15.25
N ALA A 21 -6.93 -5.04 15.37
CA ALA A 21 -5.65 -4.54 14.89
C ALA A 21 -4.58 -5.40 15.56
N GLN A 22 -3.88 -6.22 14.79
CA GLN A 22 -2.87 -7.12 15.34
C GLN A 22 -1.67 -6.26 15.74
N ASP A 23 -1.36 -6.25 17.04
CA ASP A 23 -0.17 -5.58 17.56
C ASP A 23 1.07 -6.44 17.24
N PHE A 24 1.90 -5.92 16.33
CA PHE A 24 3.14 -6.54 15.90
C PHE A 24 4.39 -6.00 16.60
N SER A 25 4.23 -5.11 17.58
CA SER A 25 5.35 -4.43 18.26
C SER A 25 6.37 -5.40 18.84
N SER A 26 5.94 -6.53 19.39
CA SER A 26 6.83 -7.56 19.95
C SER A 26 7.68 -8.26 18.88
N VAL A 27 7.09 -8.57 17.72
CA VAL A 27 7.80 -9.15 16.57
C VAL A 27 8.80 -8.15 16.02
N ASP A 28 8.37 -6.89 15.84
CA ASP A 28 9.21 -5.83 15.32
C ASP A 28 10.40 -5.53 16.24
N ALA A 29 10.15 -5.44 17.54
CA ALA A 29 11.19 -5.25 18.55
C ALA A 29 12.21 -6.39 18.51
N LYS A 30 11.75 -7.64 18.40
CA LYS A 30 12.64 -8.80 18.29
C LYS A 30 13.47 -8.76 17.00
N VAL A 31 12.85 -8.45 15.86
CA VAL A 31 13.54 -8.37 14.55
C VAL A 31 14.53 -7.22 14.51
N SER A 32 14.29 -6.12 15.23
CA SER A 32 15.25 -5.01 15.35
C SER A 32 16.60 -5.42 15.94
N THR A 33 16.64 -6.55 16.66
CA THR A 33 17.88 -7.13 17.21
C THR A 33 18.66 -7.99 16.21
N TYR A 34 18.10 -8.25 15.02
CA TYR A 34 18.77 -9.08 14.01
C TYR A 34 19.93 -8.32 13.36
N PRO A 35 20.92 -9.03 12.81
CA PRO A 35 21.92 -8.40 11.96
C PRO A 35 21.27 -7.65 10.79
N ALA A 36 21.82 -6.48 10.46
CA ALA A 36 21.38 -5.70 9.31
C ALA A 36 21.78 -6.31 7.94
N SER A 37 22.32 -7.53 7.93
CA SER A 37 22.70 -8.28 6.75
C SER A 37 22.80 -9.77 7.09
N PHE A 38 22.27 -10.61 6.20
CA PHE A 38 22.50 -12.05 6.17
C PHE A 38 23.24 -12.43 4.89
N SER A 39 23.98 -13.54 4.92
CA SER A 39 24.74 -14.01 3.76
C SER A 39 23.85 -14.50 2.62
N ASN A 40 22.65 -15.02 2.94
CA ASN A 40 21.67 -15.54 2.00
C ASN A 40 20.26 -15.58 2.65
N PRO A 41 19.20 -15.80 1.85
CA PRO A 41 17.83 -15.95 2.36
C PRO A 41 17.66 -17.05 3.42
N GLU A 42 18.39 -18.15 3.31
CA GLU A 42 18.32 -19.28 4.25
C GLU A 42 18.70 -18.88 5.67
N LYS A 43 19.72 -18.04 5.86
CA LYS A 43 20.11 -17.57 7.20
C LYS A 43 19.07 -16.67 7.85
N LEU A 44 18.36 -15.85 7.07
CA LEU A 44 17.22 -15.10 7.61
C LEU A 44 16.07 -16.05 7.97
N ALA A 45 15.76 -17.02 7.11
CA ALA A 45 14.70 -18.01 7.35
C ALA A 45 14.96 -18.85 8.61
N GLU A 46 16.19 -19.36 8.78
CA GLU A 46 16.64 -20.08 9.99
C GLU A 46 16.40 -19.23 11.25
N ARG A 47 16.78 -17.95 11.20
CA ARG A 47 16.61 -17.04 12.33
C ARG A 47 15.14 -16.79 12.65
N VAL A 48 14.32 -16.52 11.63
CA VAL A 48 12.88 -16.32 11.76
C VAL A 48 12.20 -17.58 12.33
N ALA A 49 12.52 -18.76 11.81
CA ALA A 49 11.94 -20.03 12.27
C ALA A 49 12.35 -20.38 13.71
N SER A 50 13.55 -19.97 14.14
CA SER A 50 14.00 -20.16 15.52
C SER A 50 13.30 -19.25 16.52
N ASP A 51 12.98 -18.01 16.12
CA ASP A 51 12.41 -17.01 17.03
C ASP A 51 10.87 -16.99 17.02
N PHE A 52 10.22 -17.48 15.96
CA PHE A 52 8.77 -17.41 15.79
C PHE A 52 8.16 -18.73 15.33
N SER A 53 7.11 -19.18 16.03
CA SER A 53 6.38 -20.41 15.71
C SER A 53 5.17 -20.18 14.82
N SER A 54 4.39 -19.11 15.05
CA SER A 54 3.17 -18.82 14.29
C SER A 54 3.46 -18.25 12.90
N ASP A 55 2.66 -18.63 11.91
CA ASP A 55 2.77 -18.16 10.52
C ASP A 55 2.66 -16.64 10.41
N THR A 56 1.73 -16.04 11.16
CA THR A 56 1.57 -14.59 11.24
C THR A 56 2.85 -13.88 11.72
N ALA A 57 3.46 -14.35 12.82
CA ALA A 57 4.69 -13.75 13.34
C ALA A 57 5.88 -13.97 12.38
N LYS A 58 5.97 -15.13 11.72
CA LYS A 58 6.99 -15.38 10.70
C LYS A 58 6.83 -14.42 9.51
N ALA A 59 5.61 -14.29 8.97
CA ALA A 59 5.30 -13.37 7.89
C ALA A 59 5.68 -11.92 8.26
N ARG A 60 5.30 -11.49 9.48
CA ARG A 60 5.65 -10.16 9.98
C ARG A 60 7.15 -9.99 10.12
N ALA A 61 7.86 -10.99 10.64
CA ALA A 61 9.30 -10.90 10.84
C ALA A 61 10.07 -10.75 9.53
N ILE A 62 9.65 -11.46 8.48
CA ILE A 62 10.20 -11.35 7.12
C ILE A 62 9.95 -9.95 6.58
N TYR A 63 8.70 -9.48 6.65
CA TYR A 63 8.31 -8.14 6.23
C TYR A 63 9.17 -7.05 6.90
N THR A 64 9.22 -7.08 8.23
CA THR A 64 9.93 -6.08 9.04
C THR A 64 11.42 -6.08 8.74
N TRP A 65 12.05 -7.26 8.62
CA TRP A 65 13.47 -7.31 8.32
C TRP A 65 13.76 -6.74 6.93
N ILE A 66 13.03 -7.16 5.89
CA ILE A 66 13.28 -6.70 4.52
C ILE A 66 13.02 -5.19 4.40
N ALA A 67 11.90 -4.69 4.93
CA ALA A 67 11.52 -3.28 4.82
C ALA A 67 12.53 -2.33 5.51
N ASN A 68 13.17 -2.77 6.59
CA ASN A 68 14.20 -1.97 7.27
C ASN A 68 15.60 -2.10 6.65
N ASN A 69 15.89 -3.20 5.95
CA ASN A 69 17.27 -3.52 5.54
C ASN A 69 17.52 -3.43 4.03
N VAL A 70 16.48 -3.45 3.20
CA VAL A 70 16.61 -3.32 1.74
C VAL A 70 16.24 -1.91 1.31
N ARG A 71 17.03 -1.34 0.39
CA ARG A 71 16.81 0.01 -0.17
C ARG A 71 16.36 -0.07 -1.62
N TYR A 72 15.47 0.84 -2.02
CA TYR A 72 15.00 0.88 -3.41
C TYR A 72 16.15 1.24 -4.37
N ASP A 73 16.37 0.42 -5.39
CA ASP A 73 17.44 0.63 -6.37
C ASP A 73 16.97 1.56 -7.49
N LEU A 74 17.16 2.86 -7.27
CA LEU A 74 16.80 3.90 -8.24
C LEU A 74 17.61 3.83 -9.53
N ASN A 75 18.84 3.28 -9.49
CA ASN A 75 19.65 3.15 -10.69
C ASN A 75 19.10 2.02 -11.58
N GLU A 76 18.80 0.86 -10.99
CA GLU A 76 18.14 -0.25 -11.69
C GLU A 76 16.76 0.16 -12.22
N TYR A 77 15.97 0.89 -11.41
CA TYR A 77 14.68 1.41 -11.84
C TYR A 77 14.81 2.33 -13.05
N ARG A 78 15.78 3.26 -13.05
CA ARG A 78 15.98 4.20 -14.17
C ARG A 78 16.56 3.53 -15.41
N SER A 79 17.48 2.58 -15.26
CA SER A 79 18.16 1.93 -16.39
C SER A 79 17.25 0.95 -17.13
N ASN A 80 16.35 0.27 -16.41
CA ASN A 80 15.53 -0.80 -16.96
C ASN A 80 14.03 -0.48 -16.96
N GLN A 81 13.59 0.66 -16.41
CA GLN A 81 12.16 0.98 -16.17
C GLN A 81 11.36 -0.19 -15.57
N GLY A 82 11.94 -0.92 -14.61
CA GLY A 82 11.32 -2.12 -14.04
C GLY A 82 11.31 -3.35 -14.96
N GLY A 83 12.17 -3.35 -15.98
CA GLY A 83 12.50 -4.36 -16.98
C GLY A 83 11.61 -5.60 -17.04
N LYS A 84 10.93 -5.78 -18.17
CA LYS A 84 10.26 -7.05 -18.49
C LYS A 84 11.32 -8.15 -18.53
N VAL A 85 11.13 -9.18 -17.71
CA VAL A 85 11.97 -10.38 -17.75
C VAL A 85 11.72 -11.06 -19.10
N ALA A 86 12.73 -11.03 -19.97
CA ALA A 86 12.66 -11.61 -21.30
C ALA A 86 13.61 -12.80 -21.40
N PHE A 87 13.06 -13.99 -21.58
CA PHE A 87 13.80 -15.20 -21.93
C PHE A 87 12.95 -16.06 -22.87
N THR A 88 13.59 -16.85 -23.71
CA THR A 88 12.93 -17.81 -24.60
C THR A 88 12.72 -19.14 -23.87
N TYR A 89 11.67 -19.87 -24.23
CA TYR A 89 11.32 -21.19 -23.68
C TYR A 89 10.61 -22.02 -24.76
N ARG A 90 10.67 -23.34 -24.64
CA ARG A 90 10.10 -24.31 -25.59
C ARG A 90 8.89 -25.06 -25.03
N SER A 91 8.67 -25.01 -23.72
CA SER A 91 7.51 -25.59 -23.05
C SER A 91 7.09 -24.75 -21.84
N ALA A 92 5.87 -24.99 -21.32
CA ALA A 92 5.38 -24.35 -20.11
C ALA A 92 6.23 -24.72 -18.87
N GLU A 93 6.64 -25.99 -18.77
CA GLU A 93 7.51 -26.47 -17.69
C GLU A 93 8.89 -25.79 -17.71
N GLU A 94 9.50 -25.65 -18.90
CA GLU A 94 10.77 -24.95 -19.05
C GLU A 94 10.65 -23.48 -18.62
N LYS A 95 9.54 -22.83 -18.99
CA LYS A 95 9.24 -21.46 -18.58
C LYS A 95 9.15 -21.35 -17.06
N GLU A 96 8.42 -22.25 -16.41
CA GLU A 96 8.27 -22.26 -14.96
C GLU A 96 9.62 -22.45 -14.25
N LYS A 97 10.42 -23.42 -14.70
CA LYS A 97 11.75 -23.67 -14.14
C LYS A 97 12.67 -22.45 -14.28
N LYS A 98 12.66 -21.79 -15.45
CA LYS A 98 13.44 -20.57 -15.70
C LYS A 98 12.97 -19.40 -14.82
N LEU A 99 11.66 -19.23 -14.63
CA LEU A 99 11.12 -18.21 -13.72
C LEU A 99 11.51 -18.47 -12.28
N LYS A 100 11.42 -19.73 -11.83
CA LYS A 100 11.80 -20.10 -10.46
C LYS A 100 13.28 -19.81 -10.21
N GLN A 101 14.16 -20.18 -11.15
CA GLN A 101 15.58 -19.88 -11.04
C GLN A 101 15.86 -18.37 -11.05
N TYR A 102 15.24 -17.63 -11.98
CA TYR A 102 15.39 -16.18 -12.04
C TYR A 102 14.98 -15.49 -10.73
N ASN A 103 13.84 -15.90 -10.15
CA ASN A 103 13.37 -15.34 -8.88
C ASN A 103 14.31 -15.71 -7.72
N LEU A 104 14.86 -16.92 -7.69
CA LEU A 104 15.86 -17.31 -6.70
C LEU A 104 17.13 -16.46 -6.80
N ASP A 105 17.67 -16.29 -8.00
CA ASP A 105 18.86 -15.46 -8.24
C ASP A 105 18.60 -14.01 -7.84
N LEU A 106 17.40 -13.51 -8.13
CA LEU A 106 16.96 -12.18 -7.74
C LEU A 106 16.86 -12.01 -6.23
N ALA A 107 16.27 -12.97 -5.51
CA ALA A 107 16.20 -12.99 -4.05
C ALA A 107 17.60 -12.98 -3.41
N ILE A 108 18.50 -13.85 -3.91
CA ILE A 108 19.90 -13.91 -3.43
C ILE A 108 20.62 -12.59 -3.69
N ARG A 109 20.45 -12.01 -4.88
CA ARG A 109 21.03 -10.71 -5.23
C ARG A 109 20.52 -9.63 -4.29
N THR A 110 19.21 -9.50 -4.10
CA THR A 110 18.60 -8.48 -3.24
C THR A 110 19.00 -8.64 -1.78
N MET A 111 19.08 -9.86 -1.26
CA MET A 111 19.62 -10.13 0.09
C MET A 111 21.05 -9.62 0.22
N ARG A 112 21.93 -9.98 -0.73
CA ARG A 112 23.36 -9.67 -0.68
C ARG A 112 23.65 -8.18 -0.88
N THR A 113 23.01 -7.54 -1.87
CA THR A 113 23.25 -6.13 -2.18
C THR A 113 22.48 -5.18 -1.27
N LYS A 114 21.44 -5.70 -0.58
CA LYS A 114 20.46 -4.91 0.17
C LYS A 114 19.80 -3.83 -0.69
N LYS A 115 19.67 -4.12 -1.98
CA LYS A 115 19.08 -3.23 -2.99
C LYS A 115 18.22 -4.02 -3.97
N GLY A 116 17.09 -3.44 -4.36
CA GLY A 116 16.25 -3.97 -5.42
C GLY A 116 15.15 -3.01 -5.81
N VAL A 117 14.51 -3.28 -6.94
CA VAL A 117 13.19 -2.73 -7.29
C VAL A 117 12.10 -3.68 -6.78
N CYS A 118 10.82 -3.36 -7.01
CA CYS A 118 9.67 -4.13 -6.50
C CYS A 118 9.80 -5.66 -6.66
N ARG A 119 10.21 -6.16 -7.83
CA ARG A 119 10.48 -7.60 -8.06
C ARG A 119 11.53 -8.21 -7.13
N GLY A 120 12.55 -7.44 -6.76
CA GLY A 120 13.59 -7.86 -5.81
C GLY A 120 13.05 -8.04 -4.40
N TYR A 121 12.20 -7.11 -3.95
CA TYR A 121 11.50 -7.23 -2.67
C TYR A 121 10.58 -8.44 -2.66
N THR A 122 9.75 -8.61 -3.69
CA THR A 122 8.78 -9.72 -3.71
C THR A 122 9.44 -11.08 -3.84
N ALA A 123 10.49 -11.20 -4.66
CA ALA A 123 11.25 -12.43 -4.78
C ALA A 123 11.97 -12.80 -3.47
N LEU A 124 12.52 -11.80 -2.76
CA LEU A 124 13.15 -12.04 -1.46
C LEU A 124 12.12 -12.46 -0.41
N TYR A 125 10.96 -11.79 -0.36
CA TYR A 125 9.88 -12.17 0.55
C TYR A 125 9.40 -13.60 0.27
N ASP A 126 9.06 -13.92 -0.98
CA ASP A 126 8.64 -15.26 -1.40
C ASP A 126 9.66 -16.34 -1.01
N ARG A 127 10.96 -16.09 -1.24
CA ARG A 127 12.00 -17.08 -0.93
C ARG A 127 12.09 -17.37 0.56
N VAL A 128 12.09 -16.33 1.40
CA VAL A 128 12.20 -16.52 2.86
C VAL A 128 10.91 -17.13 3.41
N ALA A 129 9.76 -16.74 2.86
CA ALA A 129 8.45 -17.29 3.22
C ALA A 129 8.34 -18.78 2.89
N GLU A 130 8.74 -19.19 1.67
CA GLU A 130 8.82 -20.60 1.24
C GLU A 130 9.66 -21.42 2.23
N LEU A 131 10.83 -20.91 2.60
CA LEU A 131 11.77 -21.59 3.50
C LEU A 131 11.25 -21.78 4.93
N VAL A 132 10.29 -20.96 5.38
CA VAL A 132 9.65 -21.09 6.70
C VAL A 132 8.25 -21.71 6.63
N GLY A 133 7.87 -22.25 5.46
CA GLY A 133 6.65 -23.01 5.23
C GLY A 133 5.41 -22.18 4.90
N LEU A 134 5.56 -20.91 4.53
CA LEU A 134 4.44 -20.04 4.18
C LEU A 134 4.11 -20.13 2.69
N GLU A 135 2.80 -20.17 2.38
CA GLU A 135 2.29 -20.11 1.01
C GLU A 135 2.13 -18.64 0.59
N THR A 136 2.79 -18.23 -0.49
CA THR A 136 2.74 -16.86 -1.01
C THR A 136 2.36 -16.82 -2.48
N MET A 137 1.86 -15.66 -2.91
CA MET A 137 1.58 -15.33 -4.30
C MET A 137 2.17 -13.97 -4.63
N THR A 138 2.95 -13.92 -5.70
CA THR A 138 3.42 -12.66 -6.29
C THR A 138 2.35 -12.12 -7.25
N ILE A 139 1.90 -10.89 -7.02
CA ILE A 139 0.75 -10.28 -7.71
C ILE A 139 1.23 -9.05 -8.49
N PRO A 140 1.25 -9.10 -9.84
CA PRO A 140 1.48 -7.91 -10.67
C PRO A 140 0.23 -7.05 -10.76
N GLY A 141 0.42 -5.73 -10.88
CA GLY A 141 -0.69 -4.80 -11.08
C GLY A 141 -0.26 -3.37 -11.36
N THR A 142 -1.25 -2.50 -11.54
CA THR A 142 -1.07 -1.05 -11.67
C THR A 142 -1.05 -0.38 -10.30
N SER A 143 -0.11 0.53 -10.12
CA SER A 143 -0.01 1.42 -8.97
C SER A 143 -0.54 2.83 -9.27
N LYS A 144 -1.26 3.41 -8.30
CA LYS A 144 -1.50 4.85 -8.26
C LYS A 144 -0.38 5.48 -7.44
N SER A 145 0.69 5.88 -8.11
CA SER A 145 1.91 6.40 -7.46
C SER A 145 2.29 7.82 -7.89
N HIS A 146 1.62 8.37 -8.92
CA HIS A 146 1.89 9.70 -9.43
C HIS A 146 0.59 10.49 -9.67
N PRO A 147 0.54 11.82 -9.41
CA PRO A 147 -0.69 12.61 -9.56
C PRO A 147 -1.32 12.53 -10.96
N THR A 148 -0.51 12.32 -12.00
CA THR A 148 -0.99 12.13 -13.38
C THR A 148 -1.77 10.83 -13.61
N HIS A 149 -1.80 9.91 -12.63
CA HIS A 149 -2.61 8.69 -12.67
C HIS A 149 -4.07 8.93 -12.23
N ILE A 150 -4.37 10.08 -11.63
CA ILE A 150 -5.73 10.45 -11.23
C ILE A 150 -6.61 10.61 -12.48
N GLY A 151 -7.71 9.86 -12.53
CA GLY A 151 -8.62 9.78 -13.66
C GLY A 151 -8.20 8.82 -14.77
N LYS A 152 -7.15 8.01 -14.58
CA LYS A 152 -6.71 6.99 -15.54
C LYS A 152 -7.13 5.59 -15.08
N LEU A 153 -7.69 4.82 -16.01
CA LEU A 153 -7.92 3.39 -15.82
C LEU A 153 -6.58 2.66 -15.58
N PRO A 154 -6.58 1.55 -14.81
CA PRO A 154 -5.40 0.72 -14.66
C PRO A 154 -4.92 0.20 -16.03
N THR A 155 -3.61 0.09 -16.21
CA THR A 155 -2.97 -0.35 -17.45
C THR A 155 -2.13 -1.60 -17.22
N ALA A 156 -1.15 -1.89 -18.09
CA ALA A 156 -0.20 -2.96 -17.83
C ALA A 156 0.55 -2.70 -16.51
N ALA A 157 0.83 -3.78 -15.77
CA ALA A 157 1.50 -3.70 -14.48
C ALA A 157 2.79 -2.87 -14.50
N ASP A 158 2.83 -1.89 -13.60
CA ASP A 158 4.01 -1.06 -13.29
C ASP A 158 4.55 -1.36 -11.88
N HIS A 159 3.85 -2.20 -11.12
CA HIS A 159 4.22 -2.60 -9.76
C HIS A 159 3.91 -4.08 -9.50
N ILE A 160 4.48 -4.60 -8.42
CA ILE A 160 4.32 -6.00 -8.00
C ILE A 160 4.47 -6.10 -6.48
N TRP A 161 3.58 -6.88 -5.85
CA TRP A 161 3.54 -7.10 -4.40
C TRP A 161 3.27 -8.57 -4.08
N ASN A 162 3.26 -8.95 -2.80
CA ASN A 162 2.93 -10.31 -2.37
C ASN A 162 1.53 -10.37 -1.72
N ALA A 163 0.92 -11.54 -1.76
CA ALA A 163 -0.02 -11.97 -0.74
C ALA A 163 0.54 -13.22 -0.06
N VAL A 164 0.28 -13.37 1.24
CA VAL A 164 0.61 -14.58 2.00
C VAL A 164 -0.68 -15.18 2.55
N LYS A 165 -0.76 -16.50 2.54
CA LYS A 165 -1.91 -17.22 3.09
C LYS A 165 -1.68 -17.49 4.57
N ILE A 166 -2.63 -17.05 5.40
CA ILE A 166 -2.62 -17.27 6.85
C ILE A 166 -3.94 -17.96 7.21
N GLY A 167 -3.84 -19.20 7.68
CA GLY A 167 -5.01 -20.07 7.77
C GLY A 167 -5.65 -20.25 6.40
N ASN A 168 -6.90 -19.80 6.24
CA ASN A 168 -7.66 -19.91 4.99
C ASN A 168 -7.79 -18.58 4.23
N GLU A 169 -7.11 -17.53 4.67
CA GLU A 169 -7.24 -16.19 4.10
C GLU A 169 -5.93 -15.71 3.46
N TRP A 170 -6.05 -15.04 2.31
CA TRP A 170 -4.95 -14.31 1.71
C TRP A 170 -4.84 -12.92 2.32
N LYS A 171 -3.63 -12.51 2.70
CA LYS A 171 -3.32 -11.21 3.28
C LYS A 171 -2.31 -10.48 2.41
N PHE A 172 -2.61 -9.22 2.05
CA PHE A 172 -1.71 -8.42 1.22
C PHE A 172 -0.47 -7.98 1.98
N ILE A 173 0.65 -7.94 1.27
CA ILE A 173 1.93 -7.44 1.75
C ILE A 173 2.61 -6.66 0.61
N ASP A 174 2.89 -5.39 0.85
CA ASP A 174 3.81 -4.62 0.01
C ASP A 174 5.04 -4.20 0.82
N VAL A 175 6.09 -5.03 0.73
CA VAL A 175 7.37 -4.74 1.38
C VAL A 175 8.09 -3.55 0.72
N THR A 176 7.83 -3.31 -0.57
CA THR A 176 8.48 -2.22 -1.31
C THR A 176 8.01 -0.88 -0.75
N TRP A 177 6.69 -0.67 -0.69
CA TRP A 177 6.12 0.56 -0.15
C TRP A 177 6.17 0.61 1.39
N GLY A 178 6.22 -0.56 2.03
CA GLY A 178 6.55 -0.71 3.45
C GLY A 178 7.96 -0.25 3.83
N SER A 179 8.90 -0.24 2.89
CA SER A 179 10.30 0.14 3.16
C SER A 179 10.54 1.66 3.14
N GLY A 180 9.65 2.43 2.52
CA GLY A 180 9.77 3.88 2.39
C GLY A 180 9.42 4.38 1.00
N SER A 181 9.91 5.57 0.66
CA SER A 181 9.52 6.29 -0.57
C SER A 181 10.68 7.08 -1.15
N VAL A 182 10.48 7.57 -2.38
CA VAL A 182 11.41 8.50 -3.01
C VAL A 182 10.99 9.91 -2.63
N ASP A 183 11.89 10.64 -1.99
CA ASP A 183 11.69 12.04 -1.69
C ASP A 183 11.64 12.84 -3.00
N SER A 184 10.55 13.58 -3.20
CA SER A 184 10.27 14.27 -4.47
C SER A 184 11.21 15.46 -4.74
N GLN A 185 11.82 16.03 -3.71
CA GLN A 185 12.71 17.19 -3.82
C GLN A 185 14.14 16.77 -4.17
N THR A 186 14.63 15.73 -3.50
CA THR A 186 16.00 15.25 -3.63
C THR A 186 16.13 14.11 -4.64
N GLY A 187 15.03 13.45 -4.99
CA GLY A 187 15.00 12.26 -5.85
C GLY A 187 15.71 11.06 -5.24
N LYS A 188 15.91 11.05 -3.91
CA LYS A 188 16.60 9.98 -3.16
C LYS A 188 15.59 9.09 -2.45
N PHE A 189 15.92 7.80 -2.35
CA PHE A 189 15.14 6.88 -1.54
C PHE A 189 15.39 7.14 -0.04
N VAL A 190 14.31 7.44 0.67
CA VAL A 190 14.25 7.58 2.12
C VAL A 190 13.61 6.33 2.68
N ASN A 191 14.36 5.60 3.51
CA ASN A 191 13.80 4.48 4.24
C ASN A 191 12.91 5.04 5.35
N LYS A 192 11.62 4.68 5.32
CA LYS A 192 10.61 5.06 6.30
C LYS A 192 9.70 3.86 6.43
N PHE A 193 10.01 3.00 7.40
CA PHE A 193 9.22 1.80 7.68
C PHE A 193 7.76 2.17 7.89
N ASN A 194 6.86 1.51 7.18
CA ASN A 194 5.43 1.73 7.27
C ASN A 194 4.72 0.40 7.55
N PRO A 195 4.27 0.14 8.79
CA PRO A 195 3.72 -1.16 9.15
C PRO A 195 2.40 -1.47 8.46
N SER A 196 1.70 -0.46 7.93
CA SER A 196 0.35 -0.56 7.37
C SER A 196 0.30 -1.19 5.97
N TYR A 197 1.47 -1.45 5.34
CA TYR A 197 1.56 -2.29 4.14
C TYR A 197 1.73 -3.80 4.45
N PHE A 198 1.58 -4.21 5.71
CA PHE A 198 1.53 -5.61 6.12
C PHE A 198 0.10 -5.98 6.56
N PHE A 199 -0.48 -6.98 5.90
CA PHE A 199 -1.87 -7.42 6.11
C PHE A 199 -2.88 -6.29 5.94
N THR A 200 -2.60 -5.37 5.02
CA THR A 200 -3.49 -4.25 4.70
C THR A 200 -4.85 -4.77 4.29
N ASP A 201 -5.90 -4.14 4.83
CA ASP A 201 -7.28 -4.40 4.43
C ASP A 201 -7.45 -4.22 2.90
N PRO A 202 -8.18 -5.11 2.20
CA PRO A 202 -8.34 -5.01 0.75
C PRO A 202 -8.89 -3.67 0.24
N ASP A 203 -9.84 -3.03 0.94
CA ASP A 203 -10.37 -1.73 0.51
C ASP A 203 -9.35 -0.60 0.71
N LEU A 204 -8.52 -0.69 1.75
CA LEU A 204 -7.43 0.26 1.98
C LEU A 204 -6.28 0.03 0.98
N PHE A 205 -5.93 -1.22 0.69
CA PHE A 205 -4.88 -1.59 -0.26
C PHE A 205 -5.27 -1.15 -1.69
N PHE A 206 -6.54 -1.31 -2.05
CA PHE A 206 -7.14 -0.91 -3.32
C PHE A 206 -6.96 0.58 -3.63
N LEU A 207 -6.80 1.45 -2.62
CA LEU A 207 -6.66 2.90 -2.83
C LEU A 207 -5.56 3.25 -3.82
N ASN A 208 -4.47 2.46 -3.82
CA ASN A 208 -3.34 2.66 -4.70
C ASN A 208 -2.89 1.40 -5.47
N HIS A 209 -3.50 0.23 -5.24
CA HIS A 209 -3.12 -1.02 -5.89
C HIS A 209 -4.30 -1.63 -6.67
N PHE A 210 -4.09 -1.89 -7.96
CA PHE A 210 -5.05 -2.59 -8.81
C PHE A 210 -4.37 -3.79 -9.49
N PRO A 211 -4.70 -5.04 -9.13
CA PRO A 211 -4.06 -6.23 -9.70
C PRO A 211 -4.48 -6.47 -11.14
N ASP A 212 -3.59 -7.08 -11.94
CA ASP A 212 -3.89 -7.50 -13.32
C ASP A 212 -4.98 -8.59 -13.36
N GLU A 213 -5.00 -9.49 -12.35
CA GLU A 213 -6.01 -10.53 -12.21
C GLU A 213 -7.05 -10.13 -11.16
N LYS A 214 -8.32 -10.00 -11.58
CA LYS A 214 -9.45 -9.58 -10.73
C LYS A 214 -9.61 -10.39 -9.43
N LYS A 215 -9.26 -11.67 -9.42
CA LYS A 215 -9.33 -12.53 -8.22
C LYS A 215 -8.50 -12.00 -7.04
N TRP A 216 -7.46 -11.23 -7.34
CA TRP A 216 -6.57 -10.63 -6.35
C TRP A 216 -6.99 -9.24 -5.89
N LEU A 217 -8.18 -8.74 -6.28
CA LEU A 217 -8.70 -7.49 -5.69
C LEU A 217 -9.11 -7.71 -4.24
N LEU A 218 -9.67 -8.89 -3.92
CA LEU A 218 -10.23 -9.23 -2.61
C LEU A 218 -11.28 -8.21 -2.09
N THR A 219 -11.86 -7.45 -3.00
CA THR A 219 -12.96 -6.50 -2.78
C THR A 219 -13.85 -6.46 -4.04
N ASN A 220 -15.04 -5.85 -3.94
CA ASN A 220 -16.00 -5.71 -5.04
C ASN A 220 -15.78 -4.46 -5.90
N ARG A 221 -14.63 -3.80 -5.73
CA ARG A 221 -14.31 -2.54 -6.41
C ARG A 221 -14.06 -2.70 -7.90
N THR A 222 -14.18 -1.60 -8.65
CA THR A 222 -14.00 -1.56 -10.10
C THR A 222 -12.80 -0.73 -10.56
N ALA A 223 -12.40 -0.91 -11.83
CA ALA A 223 -11.34 -0.13 -12.45
C ALA A 223 -11.68 1.36 -12.54
N GLU A 224 -12.96 1.70 -12.73
CA GLU A 224 -13.48 3.06 -12.78
C GLU A 224 -13.42 3.73 -11.40
N GLU A 225 -13.78 3.00 -10.33
CA GLU A 225 -13.58 3.47 -8.97
C GLU A 225 -12.10 3.75 -8.71
N PHE A 226 -11.21 2.82 -9.06
CA PHE A 226 -9.76 3.02 -8.93
C PHE A 226 -9.28 4.26 -9.66
N ALA A 227 -9.71 4.45 -10.92
CA ALA A 227 -9.35 5.61 -11.71
C ALA A 227 -9.82 6.92 -11.06
N GLY A 228 -11.02 6.90 -10.48
CA GLY A 228 -11.66 8.04 -9.86
C GLY A 228 -11.09 8.45 -8.50
N LEU A 229 -10.31 7.60 -7.83
CA LEU A 229 -9.74 7.92 -6.50
C LEU A 229 -8.65 9.00 -6.58
N PRO A 230 -8.48 9.81 -5.51
CA PRO A 230 -7.28 10.61 -5.34
C PRO A 230 -6.05 9.72 -5.18
N LEU A 231 -4.86 10.32 -5.29
CA LEU A 231 -3.62 9.66 -4.94
C LEU A 231 -3.42 9.76 -3.42
N PHE A 232 -3.41 8.64 -2.71
CA PHE A 232 -3.15 8.62 -1.27
C PHE A 232 -1.67 8.36 -0.99
N SER A 233 -1.09 9.02 0.02
CA SER A 233 0.28 8.75 0.44
C SER A 233 0.35 7.52 1.35
N GLY A 234 1.55 6.96 1.55
CA GLY A 234 1.76 5.95 2.58
C GLY A 234 1.41 6.43 4.00
N GLN A 235 1.53 7.73 4.29
CA GLN A 235 1.14 8.31 5.59
C GLN A 235 -0.37 8.21 5.81
N TYR A 236 -1.17 8.34 4.75
CA TYR A 236 -2.62 8.16 4.86
C TYR A 236 -3.00 6.71 5.14
N ILE A 237 -2.32 5.76 4.49
CA ILE A 237 -2.54 4.32 4.72
C ILE A 237 -2.24 3.94 6.19
N ASP A 238 -1.30 4.63 6.83
CA ASP A 238 -0.94 4.44 8.24
C ASP A 238 -1.78 5.25 9.24
N SER A 239 -2.80 5.97 8.77
CA SER A 239 -3.57 6.89 9.60
C SER A 239 -4.82 6.27 10.21
N GLU A 240 -5.25 6.80 11.35
CA GLU A 240 -6.52 6.44 12.01
C GLU A 240 -7.69 7.35 11.61
N TYR A 241 -7.49 8.25 10.64
CA TYR A 241 -8.51 9.16 10.14
C TYR A 241 -8.89 8.82 8.71
N THR A 242 -10.05 9.30 8.25
CA THR A 242 -10.55 9.00 6.91
C THR A 242 -11.00 10.28 6.22
N ILE A 243 -10.50 10.53 5.00
CA ILE A 243 -11.02 11.63 4.18
C ILE A 243 -12.37 11.18 3.59
N THR A 244 -13.46 11.78 4.09
CA THR A 244 -14.83 11.41 3.71
C THR A 244 -15.36 12.27 2.55
N PHE A 245 -14.77 13.44 2.34
CA PHE A 245 -15.07 14.33 1.21
C PHE A 245 -13.86 15.22 0.86
N PRO A 246 -13.57 15.48 -0.43
CA PRO A 246 -14.17 14.88 -1.62
C PRO A 246 -13.76 13.41 -1.80
N LYS A 247 -14.71 12.57 -2.28
CA LYS A 247 -14.44 11.16 -2.61
C LYS A 247 -13.76 10.99 -3.98
N SER A 248 -14.13 11.84 -4.93
CA SER A 248 -13.50 11.89 -6.25
C SER A 248 -12.13 12.54 -6.15
N GLY A 249 -11.12 11.91 -6.74
CA GLY A 249 -9.80 12.47 -6.97
C GLY A 249 -9.79 13.59 -8.01
N ILE A 250 -10.84 13.71 -8.82
CA ILE A 250 -11.02 14.82 -9.75
C ILE A 250 -11.93 15.86 -9.10
N LEU A 251 -11.38 17.04 -8.83
CA LEU A 251 -12.09 18.18 -8.26
C LEU A 251 -12.69 19.05 -9.36
N PRO A 252 -13.92 19.58 -9.17
CA PRO A 252 -14.47 20.56 -10.07
C PRO A 252 -13.66 21.87 -10.00
N ASN A 253 -13.72 22.67 -11.06
CA ASN A 253 -13.13 24.01 -11.09
C ASN A 253 -14.03 25.04 -10.40
N ASN A 254 -14.40 24.75 -9.15
CA ASN A 254 -15.16 25.67 -8.31
C ASN A 254 -14.20 26.59 -7.54
N HIS A 255 -14.67 27.77 -7.14
CA HIS A 255 -13.84 28.71 -6.37
C HIS A 255 -13.45 28.20 -4.99
N ILE A 256 -14.26 27.31 -4.39
CA ILE A 256 -14.02 26.76 -3.06
C ILE A 256 -14.37 25.28 -3.08
N ILE A 257 -13.45 24.44 -2.61
CA ILE A 257 -13.64 22.99 -2.46
C ILE A 257 -13.71 22.66 -0.97
N PRO A 258 -14.85 22.14 -0.46
CA PRO A 258 -14.91 21.70 0.92
C PRO A 258 -14.17 20.37 1.08
N PHE A 259 -13.60 20.16 2.27
CA PHE A 259 -12.98 18.91 2.69
C PHE A 259 -13.56 18.49 4.05
N LYS A 260 -13.71 17.18 4.23
CA LYS A 260 -14.15 16.57 5.48
C LYS A 260 -13.27 15.38 5.82
N ILE A 261 -12.75 15.36 7.03
CA ILE A 261 -11.89 14.28 7.55
C ILE A 261 -12.47 13.80 8.88
N GLN A 262 -12.83 12.53 8.95
CA GLN A 262 -13.36 11.89 10.15
C GLN A 262 -12.21 11.38 11.04
N ASN A 263 -12.37 11.48 12.36
CA ASN A 263 -11.42 11.04 13.39
C ASN A 263 -10.06 11.76 13.38
N LEU A 264 -9.99 12.96 12.79
CA LEU A 264 -8.76 13.74 12.78
C LEU A 264 -8.51 14.38 14.17
N LYS A 265 -7.42 13.96 14.81
CA LYS A 265 -7.05 14.40 16.16
C LYS A 265 -6.42 15.80 16.19
N THR A 266 -5.71 16.18 15.14
CA THR A 266 -4.98 17.45 14.97
C THR A 266 -5.79 18.49 14.18
N ASP A 267 -5.46 19.77 14.32
CA ASP A 267 -5.95 20.88 13.49
C ASP A 267 -4.89 21.38 12.50
N ARG A 268 -3.68 20.82 12.52
CA ARG A 268 -2.55 21.18 11.65
C ARG A 268 -2.73 20.63 10.25
N VAL A 269 -3.72 21.18 9.54
CA VAL A 269 -4.01 20.88 8.15
C VAL A 269 -3.47 21.99 7.27
N ALA A 270 -2.82 21.60 6.18
CA ALA A 270 -2.36 22.53 5.16
C ALA A 270 -2.65 21.96 3.76
N TYR A 271 -2.58 22.81 2.75
CA TYR A 271 -2.69 22.40 1.36
C TYR A 271 -1.71 23.17 0.48
N ALA A 272 -1.33 22.59 -0.66
CA ALA A 272 -0.53 23.24 -1.67
C ALA A 272 -1.11 23.00 -3.07
N LEU A 273 -1.06 24.03 -3.90
CA LEU A 273 -1.42 23.95 -5.32
C LEU A 273 -0.14 23.69 -6.13
N SER A 274 -0.18 22.75 -7.08
CA SER A 274 1.00 22.43 -7.89
C SER A 274 1.48 23.59 -8.75
N LYS A 275 0.62 24.57 -9.03
CA LYS A 275 0.92 25.74 -9.86
C LYS A 275 1.93 26.69 -9.21
N ASP A 276 1.88 26.85 -7.88
CA ASP A 276 2.77 27.75 -7.14
C ASP A 276 3.61 27.08 -6.06
N GLY A 277 3.29 25.83 -5.71
CA GLY A 277 4.01 25.06 -4.69
C GLY A 277 3.92 25.64 -3.27
N ARG A 278 3.08 26.66 -3.04
CA ARG A 278 3.00 27.33 -1.74
C ARG A 278 2.10 26.56 -0.79
N ILE A 279 2.66 26.19 0.36
CA ILE A 279 1.91 25.60 1.47
C ILE A 279 1.06 26.70 2.13
N ARG A 280 -0.22 26.40 2.35
CA ARG A 280 -1.19 27.28 2.99
C ARG A 280 -1.85 26.52 4.14
N ILE A 281 -1.95 27.15 5.30
CA ILE A 281 -2.64 26.56 6.46
C ILE A 281 -4.15 26.65 6.23
N ALA A 282 -4.86 25.56 6.47
CA ALA A 282 -6.32 25.52 6.36
C ALA A 282 -6.96 25.97 7.68
N ASP A 283 -8.07 26.72 7.59
CA ASP A 283 -8.91 27.03 8.75
C ASP A 283 -9.81 25.82 9.05
N VAL A 284 -9.42 25.02 10.06
CA VAL A 284 -10.10 23.76 10.40
C VAL A 284 -11.18 24.02 11.45
N LYS A 285 -12.40 23.62 11.13
CA LYS A 285 -13.55 23.65 12.03
C LYS A 285 -13.92 22.22 12.44
N LYS A 286 -13.96 21.95 13.75
CA LYS A 286 -14.40 20.65 14.27
C LYS A 286 -15.91 20.64 14.50
N ASN A 287 -16.58 19.61 13.98
CA ASN A 287 -17.98 19.31 14.23
C ASN A 287 -18.09 17.84 14.66
N GLY A 288 -18.07 17.61 15.97
CA GLY A 288 -17.97 16.26 16.52
C GLY A 288 -16.62 15.61 16.17
N ASP A 289 -16.67 14.42 15.57
CA ASP A 289 -15.53 13.66 15.07
C ASP A 289 -15.07 14.08 13.66
N VAL A 290 -15.77 15.02 13.03
CA VAL A 290 -15.46 15.51 11.67
C VAL A 290 -14.70 16.84 11.74
N SER A 291 -13.55 16.89 11.10
CA SER A 291 -12.82 18.12 10.81
C SER A 291 -13.17 18.60 9.40
N GLU A 292 -13.64 19.84 9.28
CA GLU A 292 -14.04 20.46 8.04
C GLU A 292 -13.13 21.65 7.73
N PHE A 293 -12.73 21.80 6.47
CA PHE A 293 -11.98 22.96 6.00
C PHE A 293 -12.24 23.20 4.52
N GLU A 294 -11.85 24.36 4.02
CA GLU A 294 -12.06 24.76 2.65
C GLU A 294 -10.72 24.99 1.94
N VAL A 295 -10.68 24.62 0.66
CA VAL A 295 -9.58 24.90 -0.26
C VAL A 295 -10.05 25.87 -1.34
N PRO A 296 -9.72 27.17 -1.22
CA PRO A 296 -9.94 28.14 -2.28
C PRO A 296 -9.11 27.83 -3.52
N LEU A 297 -9.75 27.86 -4.69
CA LEU A 297 -9.11 27.76 -5.99
C LEU A 297 -9.24 29.10 -6.74
N GLU A 298 -8.15 29.56 -7.35
CA GLU A 298 -8.18 30.70 -8.25
C GLU A 298 -9.00 30.39 -9.50
N LYS A 299 -9.60 31.43 -10.11
CA LYS A 299 -10.28 31.27 -11.41
C LYS A 299 -9.29 30.72 -12.45
N GLY A 300 -9.67 29.65 -13.12
CA GLY A 300 -8.79 28.99 -14.10
C GLY A 300 -7.71 28.10 -13.47
N ALA A 301 -7.87 27.72 -12.19
CA ALA A 301 -6.96 26.77 -11.55
C ALA A 301 -6.89 25.46 -12.34
N SER A 302 -5.69 24.90 -12.40
CA SER A 302 -5.37 23.63 -13.06
C SER A 302 -4.19 22.97 -12.35
N GLY A 303 -3.97 21.69 -12.64
CA GLY A 303 -2.94 20.89 -11.97
C GLY A 303 -3.51 20.13 -10.78
N PHE A 304 -2.86 20.22 -9.62
CA PHE A 304 -3.16 19.38 -8.47
C PHE A 304 -3.26 20.16 -7.17
N VAL A 305 -4.08 19.63 -6.25
CA VAL A 305 -4.12 20.03 -4.84
C VAL A 305 -3.57 18.89 -4.00
N THR A 306 -2.58 19.15 -3.17
CA THR A 306 -2.10 18.18 -2.17
C THR A 306 -2.49 18.66 -0.78
N ILE A 307 -3.11 17.77 -0.01
CA ILE A 307 -3.45 17.97 1.40
C ILE A 307 -2.32 17.43 2.26
N PHE A 308 -1.99 18.18 3.31
CA PHE A 308 -0.98 17.86 4.30
C PHE A 308 -1.61 17.84 5.70
N ILE A 309 -1.22 16.87 6.51
CA ILE A 309 -1.59 16.76 7.92
C ILE A 309 -0.31 16.59 8.70
N ASP A 310 -0.09 17.42 9.73
CA ASP A 310 1.14 17.39 10.52
C ASP A 310 2.42 17.45 9.66
N GLN A 311 2.37 18.26 8.58
CA GLN A 311 3.44 18.47 7.59
C GLN A 311 3.72 17.30 6.64
N GLU A 312 3.01 16.17 6.77
CA GLU A 312 3.11 15.04 5.86
C GLU A 312 2.01 15.12 4.80
N SER A 313 2.34 14.84 3.53
CA SER A 313 1.31 14.76 2.49
C SER A 313 0.43 13.53 2.72
N VAL A 314 -0.88 13.65 2.49
CA VAL A 314 -1.84 12.56 2.76
C VAL A 314 -2.66 12.18 1.54
N ALA A 315 -3.06 13.17 0.73
CA ALA A 315 -3.81 12.93 -0.49
C ALA A 315 -3.56 14.03 -1.52
N THR A 316 -3.48 13.65 -2.79
CA THR A 316 -3.39 14.56 -3.92
C THR A 316 -4.59 14.35 -4.85
N TYR A 317 -5.17 15.47 -5.27
CA TYR A 317 -6.32 15.56 -6.14
C TYR A 317 -5.98 16.32 -7.42
N LYS A 318 -6.64 15.99 -8.53
CA LYS A 318 -6.52 16.68 -9.81
C LYS A 318 -7.62 17.72 -9.95
N ILE A 319 -7.27 18.95 -10.33
CA ILE A 319 -8.24 19.99 -10.65
C ILE A 319 -8.69 19.81 -12.10
N SER A 320 -10.00 19.76 -12.35
CA SER A 320 -10.53 19.70 -13.71
C SER A 320 -10.18 20.99 -14.48
N ALA A 321 -9.71 20.86 -15.72
CA ALA A 321 -9.53 22.01 -16.59
C ALA A 321 -10.85 22.80 -16.72
N SER A 322 -10.76 24.13 -16.73
CA SER A 322 -11.92 24.96 -17.11
C SER A 322 -12.29 24.59 -18.55
N LYS A 323 -13.57 24.28 -18.79
CA LYS A 323 -14.11 24.28 -20.15
C LYS A 323 -14.25 25.72 -20.64
#